data_AF-A0A3D5UX44-F1
#
_entry.id   AF-A0A3D5UX44-F1
#
_cell.length_a   1.000
_cell.length_b   1.000
_cell.length_c   1.000
_cell.angle_alpha   90.00
_cell.angle_beta   90.00
_cell.angle_gamma   90.00
#
_symmetry.space_group_name_H-M   'P 1'
#
loop_
_entity.id
_entity.type
_entity.pdbx_description
1 polymer ?
#
loop_
_entity_poly.entity_id
_entity_poly.type
_entity_poly.pdbx_seq_one_letter_code
_entity_poly.pdbx_strand_id
1 'polypeptide(L)' 'MTRREEIVAAARSWIGTPYRHQASMKGAGTDCLGLVRGVWR' A
#
# COMPACT_ATOMS: atom_id res chain seq x y z
N MET A 1 -15.12 5.06 -12.44
CA MET A 1 -13.77 5.39 -11.93
C MET A 1 -12.76 5.07 -13.02
N THR A 2 -11.73 5.88 -13.17
CA THR A 2 -10.58 5.58 -14.03
C THR A 2 -9.65 4.60 -13.31
N ARG A 3 -8.82 3.89 -14.08
CA ARG A 3 -7.81 2.98 -13.50
C ARG A 3 -6.85 3.68 -12.52
N ARG A 4 -6.58 4.97 -12.74
CA ARG A 4 -5.74 5.77 -11.82
C ARG A 4 -6.42 5.99 -10.48
N GLU A 5 -7.72 6.24 -10.48
CA GLU A 5 -8.52 6.42 -9.26
C GLU A 5 -8.55 5.14 -8.43
N GLU A 6 -8.68 3.98 -9.08
CA GLU A 6 -8.65 2.66 -8.42
C GLU A 6 -7.30 2.41 -7.72
N ILE A 7 -6.18 2.75 -8.37
CA ILE A 7 -4.84 2.64 -7.79
C ILE A 7 -4.72 3.54 -6.55
N VAL A 8 -5.20 4.78 -6.63
CA VAL A 8 -5.16 5.72 -5.51
C VAL A 8 -6.07 5.24 -4.37
N ALA A 9 -7.24 4.70 -4.67
CA ALA A 9 -8.14 4.13 -3.67
C ALA A 9 -7.51 2.91 -2.97
N ALA A 10 -6.91 2.01 -3.75
CA ALA A 10 -6.17 0.87 -3.22
C ALA A 10 -5.02 1.32 -2.30
N ALA A 11 -4.22 2.31 -2.71
CA ALA A 11 -3.14 2.86 -1.90
C ALA A 11 -3.66 3.52 -0.60
N ARG A 12 -4.73 4.32 -0.67
CA ARG A 12 -5.35 4.96 0.50
C ARG A 12 -5.85 3.93 1.53
N SER A 13 -6.25 2.75 1.08
CA SER A 13 -6.67 1.69 2.00
C SER A 13 -5.55 1.22 2.95
N TRP A 14 -4.28 1.54 2.68
CA TRP A 14 -3.12 1.21 3.52
C TRP A 14 -2.82 2.23 4.62
N ILE A 15 -3.52 3.37 4.67
CA ILE A 15 -3.37 4.38 5.74
C ILE A 15 -3.53 3.70 7.10
N GLY A 16 -2.63 4.00 8.04
CA GLY A 16 -2.55 3.35 9.35
C GLY A 16 -1.65 2.11 9.40
N THR A 17 -1.16 1.60 8.27
CA THR A 17 -0.12 0.56 8.28
C THR A 17 1.19 1.15 8.82
N PRO A 18 1.81 0.58 9.87
CA PRO A 18 3.07 1.09 10.40
C PRO A 18 4.19 1.09 9.36
N TYR A 19 5.05 2.10 9.39
CA TYR A 19 6.27 2.06 8.57
C TYR A 19 7.25 1.04 9.17
N ARG A 20 7.65 0.05 8.38
CA ARG A 20 8.68 -0.94 8.76
C ARG A 20 9.57 -1.24 7.56
N HIS A 21 10.87 -1.03 7.73
CA HIS A 21 11.85 -1.32 6.68
C HIS A 21 11.76 -2.80 6.26
N GLN A 22 11.75 -3.07 4.95
CA GLN A 22 11.64 -4.40 4.37
C GLN A 22 10.33 -5.15 4.66
N ALA A 23 9.24 -4.43 4.93
CA ALA A 23 7.92 -5.02 5.14
C ALA A 23 6.95 -4.72 3.98
N SER A 24 5.97 -5.60 3.76
CA SER A 24 4.96 -5.47 2.69
C SER A 24 3.58 -6.03 3.10
N MET A 25 3.24 -5.95 4.39
CA MET A 25 2.01 -6.51 4.95
C MET A 25 1.10 -5.40 5.48
N LYS A 26 -0.05 -5.23 4.83
CA LYS A 26 -1.07 -4.25 5.22
C LYS A 26 -1.49 -4.45 6.68
N GLY A 27 -1.58 -3.35 7.43
CA GLY A 27 -1.92 -3.36 8.87
C GLY A 27 -0.81 -3.83 9.82
N ALA A 28 0.18 -4.59 9.35
CA ALA A 28 1.28 -5.09 10.19
C ALA A 28 2.61 -4.32 9.99
N GLY A 29 2.87 -3.85 8.77
CA GLY A 29 4.07 -3.09 8.45
C GLY A 29 4.34 -2.98 6.96
N THR A 30 4.74 -1.79 6.49
CA THR A 30 5.17 -1.59 5.10
C THR A 30 6.27 -0.54 4.98
N ASP A 31 7.15 -0.67 3.99
CA ASP A 31 7.96 0.44 3.49
C ASP A 31 7.38 0.99 2.17
N CYS A 32 8.12 1.90 1.52
CA CYS A 32 7.70 2.51 0.25
C CYS A 32 7.53 1.48 -0.88
N LEU A 33 8.46 0.52 -1.00
CA LEU A 33 8.39 -0.51 -2.03
C LEU A 33 7.30 -1.53 -1.69
N GLY A 34 7.17 -1.88 -0.41
CA GLY A 34 6.12 -2.74 0.11
C GLY A 34 4.72 -2.24 -0.22
N LEU A 35 4.50 -0.92 -0.13
CA LEU A 35 3.22 -0.30 -0.49
C LEU A 35 2.93 -0.48 -1.99
N VAL A 36 3.88 -0.15 -2.86
CA VAL A 36 3.71 -0.26 -4.32
C VAL A 36 3.46 -1.72 -4.71
N ARG A 37 4.21 -2.66 -4.15
CA ARG A 37 4.02 -4.11 -4.37
C ARG A 37 2.64 -4.57 -3.88
N GLY A 38 2.20 -4.07 -2.72
CA GLY A 38 0.92 -4.41 -2.13
C GLY A 38 -0.28 -3.85 -2.88
N VAL A 39 -0.12 -2.73 -3.58
CA VAL A 39 -1.16 -2.15 -4.46
C VAL A 39 -1.22 -2.85 -5.82
N TRP A 40 -0.13 -3.47 -6.26
CA TRP A 40 -0.04 -4.15 -7.57
C TRP A 40 -0.53 -5.60 -7.57
N ARG A 41 -0.48 -6.29 -6.43
CA ARG A 41 -1.06 -7.63 -6.26
C ARG A 41 -2.58 -7.58 -6.24
#